data_AF-A0A7W0YR01-F1
#
_entry.id   AF-A0A7W0YR01-F1
#
_cell.length_a   1.000
_cell.length_b   1.000
_cell.length_c   1.000
_cell.angle_alpha   90.00
_cell.angle_beta   90.00
_cell.angle_gamma   90.00
#
_symmetry.space_group_name_H-M   'P 1'
#
loop_
_entity.id
_entity.type
_entity.pdbx_description
1 polymer ?
#
loop_
_entity_poly.entity_id
_entity_poly.type
_entity_poly.pdbx_seq_one_letter_code
_entity_poly.pdbx_strand_id
1 'polypeptide(L)'
;MRSTRLLLPVILATSPIVLGAQQVANVEVTPARASVVAGQEAKFRVVARDANGKTISGATVYWAAVPFDIASADSTGNVETFRAGTGKIFAIVNGKPGSAEIEVLEREPARIEIAAPGSPATVIGGVLQLDATGFTEVNDRLDDVAVTWRSMQPAIAEVSSAGLVRGKA
;
A
#
# COMPACT_ATOMS: atom_id res chain seq x y z
N MET A 1 -55.81 63.28 -37.97
CA MET A 1 -55.67 62.39 -36.80
C MET A 1 -55.13 61.03 -37.24
N ARG A 2 -53.84 60.77 -37.05
CA ARG A 2 -53.29 59.40 -36.99
C ARG A 2 -52.24 59.39 -35.89
N SER A 3 -52.59 58.78 -34.75
CA SER A 3 -51.70 58.58 -33.61
C SER A 3 -50.94 57.29 -33.84
N THR A 4 -49.62 57.38 -34.02
CA THR A 4 -48.72 56.23 -34.08
C THR A 4 -48.24 55.95 -32.66
N ARG A 5 -48.71 54.86 -32.06
CA ARG A 5 -48.21 54.38 -30.76
C ARG A 5 -46.83 53.74 -30.96
N LEU A 6 -45.82 54.29 -30.29
CA LEU A 6 -44.47 53.74 -30.23
C LEU A 6 -44.43 52.67 -29.12
N LEU A 7 -44.27 51.39 -29.50
CA LEU A 7 -44.00 50.30 -28.56
C LEU A 7 -42.48 50.26 -28.31
N LEU A 8 -42.07 50.55 -27.08
CA LEU A 8 -40.70 50.37 -26.61
C LEU A 8 -40.47 48.88 -26.30
N PRO A 9 -39.50 48.19 -26.95
CA PRO A 9 -39.14 46.84 -26.55
C PRO A 9 -38.38 46.89 -25.22
N VAL A 10 -38.93 46.22 -24.20
CA VAL A 10 -38.18 45.90 -22.98
C VAL A 10 -37.23 44.76 -23.32
N ILE A 11 -35.95 45.07 -23.51
CA ILE A 11 -34.89 44.08 -23.67
C ILE A 11 -34.49 43.62 -22.26
N LEU A 12 -34.94 42.44 -21.84
CA LEU A 12 -34.34 41.76 -20.70
C LEU A 12 -32.93 41.29 -21.11
N ALA A 13 -31.91 42.05 -20.70
CA ALA A 13 -30.53 41.59 -20.79
C ALA A 13 -30.30 40.53 -19.71
N THR A 14 -30.38 39.25 -20.09
CA THR A 14 -29.93 38.16 -19.23
C THR A 14 -28.40 38.15 -19.27
N SER A 15 -27.75 38.50 -18.16
CA SER A 15 -26.32 38.26 -18.01
C SER A 15 -26.11 36.75 -17.88
N PRO A 16 -25.30 36.10 -18.73
CA PRO A 16 -24.98 34.70 -18.52
C PRO A 16 -24.23 34.57 -17.19
N ILE A 17 -24.70 33.71 -16.29
CA ILE A 17 -23.94 33.32 -15.11
C ILE A 17 -22.77 32.47 -15.62
N VAL A 18 -21.61 33.09 -15.77
CA VAL A 18 -20.37 32.35 -16.00
C VAL A 18 -19.95 31.77 -14.66
N LEU A 19 -20.31 30.51 -14.42
CA LEU A 19 -19.84 29.76 -13.26
C LEU A 19 -18.35 29.47 -13.47
N GLY A 20 -17.46 30.36 -13.01
CA GLY A 20 -16.02 30.11 -13.03
C GLY A 20 -15.71 28.90 -12.15
N ALA A 21 -15.15 27.83 -12.74
CA ALA A 21 -14.72 26.67 -11.97
C ALA A 21 -13.67 27.10 -10.93
N GLN A 22 -13.94 26.81 -9.65
CA GLN A 22 -13.02 27.15 -8.56
C GLN A 22 -11.69 26.40 -8.76
N GLN A 23 -10.60 27.15 -8.92
CA GLN A 23 -9.28 26.57 -9.20
C GLN A 23 -8.69 25.94 -7.93
N VAL A 24 -8.14 24.73 -8.06
CA VAL A 24 -7.49 24.02 -6.97
C VAL A 24 -6.11 24.62 -6.70
N ALA A 25 -5.85 25.05 -5.47
CA ALA A 25 -4.57 25.56 -5.01
C ALA A 25 -3.83 24.59 -4.08
N ASN A 26 -4.53 23.73 -3.35
CA ASN A 26 -3.92 22.71 -2.51
C ASN A 26 -4.74 21.41 -2.55
N VAL A 27 -4.07 20.27 -2.49
CA VAL A 27 -4.67 18.94 -2.34
C VAL A 27 -3.97 18.23 -1.20
N GLU A 28 -4.72 17.96 -0.15
CA GLU A 28 -4.25 17.28 1.05
C GLU A 28 -4.79 15.85 1.06
N VAL A 29 -3.90 14.88 1.31
CA VAL A 29 -4.24 13.46 1.43
C VAL A 29 -4.03 13.03 2.88
N THR A 30 -5.03 12.37 3.47
CA THR A 30 -5.04 11.95 4.87
C THR A 30 -5.36 10.46 5.00
N PRO A 31 -4.62 9.68 5.79
CA PRO A 31 -3.44 10.10 6.56
C PRO A 31 -2.25 10.45 5.66
N ALA A 32 -1.33 11.28 6.16
CA ALA A 32 -0.10 11.62 5.42
C ALA A 32 0.88 10.43 5.34
N ARG A 33 0.78 9.52 6.31
CA ARG A 33 1.56 8.28 6.41
C ARG A 33 0.66 7.15 6.91
N ALA A 34 0.76 5.97 6.33
CA ALA A 34 0.13 4.76 6.82
C ALA A 34 1.14 3.60 6.85
N SER A 35 0.98 2.68 7.80
CA SER A 35 1.72 1.42 7.86
C SER A 35 0.73 0.27 7.92
N VAL A 36 0.85 -0.70 7.01
CA VAL A 36 -0.18 -1.73 6.75
C VAL A 36 0.52 -3.06 6.42
N VAL A 37 0.02 -4.19 6.92
CA VAL A 37 0.57 -5.51 6.56
C VAL A 37 0.14 -5.90 5.14
N ALA A 38 1.04 -6.49 4.35
CA ALA A 38 0.74 -6.97 3.00
C ALA A 38 -0.52 -7.85 2.96
N GLY A 39 -1.43 -7.57 2.02
CA GLY A 39 -2.75 -8.20 1.87
C GLY A 39 -3.85 -7.59 2.72
N GLN A 40 -3.56 -6.51 3.45
CA GLN A 40 -4.57 -5.68 4.12
C GLN A 40 -4.83 -4.39 3.34
N GLU A 41 -5.88 -3.68 3.75
CA GLU A 41 -6.32 -2.43 3.11
C GLU A 41 -6.07 -1.21 4.01
N ALA A 42 -5.88 -0.05 3.38
CA ALA A 42 -5.88 1.25 4.05
C ALA A 42 -6.76 2.27 3.33
N LYS A 43 -7.45 3.10 4.12
CA LYS A 43 -8.29 4.16 3.60
C LYS A 43 -7.60 5.51 3.62
N PHE A 44 -7.57 6.16 2.47
CA PHE A 44 -7.15 7.55 2.33
C PHE A 44 -8.34 8.45 1.96
N ARG A 45 -8.25 9.70 2.39
CA ARG A 45 -9.20 10.77 2.12
C ARG A 45 -8.47 11.94 1.52
N VAL A 46 -9.20 12.76 0.78
CA VAL A 46 -8.65 13.92 0.09
C VAL A 46 -9.48 15.17 0.40
N VAL A 47 -8.78 16.29 0.62
CA VAL A 47 -9.39 17.61 0.75
C VAL A 47 -8.68 18.57 -0.20
N ALA A 48 -9.43 19.11 -1.16
CA ALA A 48 -8.94 20.14 -2.07
C ALA A 48 -9.39 21.53 -1.62
N ARG A 49 -8.49 22.52 -1.68
CA ARG A 49 -8.77 23.92 -1.32
C ARG A 49 -8.35 24.86 -2.44
N ASP A 50 -9.07 25.96 -2.60
CA ASP A 50 -8.69 27.06 -3.48
C ASP A 50 -7.63 27.98 -2.86
N ALA A 51 -7.22 29.02 -3.58
CA ALA A 51 -6.20 29.98 -3.12
C ALA A 51 -6.63 30.77 -1.87
N ASN A 52 -7.93 30.84 -1.58
CA ASN A 52 -8.48 31.50 -0.40
C ASN A 52 -8.69 30.53 0.77
N GLY A 53 -8.28 29.26 0.64
CA GLY A 53 -8.42 28.23 1.66
C GLY A 53 -9.81 27.58 1.72
N LYS A 54 -10.73 27.94 0.81
CA LYS A 54 -12.08 27.37 0.75
C LYS A 54 -12.04 25.97 0.15
N THR A 55 -12.72 25.03 0.81
CA THR A 55 -12.84 23.66 0.32
C THR A 55 -13.61 23.60 -1.00
N ILE A 56 -13.09 22.82 -1.94
CA ILE A 56 -13.72 22.53 -3.22
C ILE A 56 -14.49 21.21 -3.08
N SER A 57 -15.82 21.27 -3.11
CA SER A 57 -16.71 20.11 -3.01
C SER A 57 -17.15 19.62 -4.39
N GLY A 58 -17.36 18.30 -4.53
CA GLY A 58 -17.90 17.70 -5.75
C GLY A 58 -16.91 17.61 -6.92
N ALA A 59 -15.63 17.91 -6.69
CA ALA A 59 -14.60 17.69 -7.69
C ALA A 59 -14.31 16.19 -7.86
N THR A 60 -14.10 15.75 -9.10
CA THR A 60 -13.62 14.41 -9.40
C THR A 60 -12.19 14.23 -8.89
N VAL A 61 -11.94 13.09 -8.25
CA VAL A 61 -10.63 12.72 -7.71
C VAL A 61 -10.13 11.50 -8.45
N TYR A 62 -8.88 11.56 -8.93
CA TYR A 62 -8.17 10.40 -9.46
C TYR A 62 -7.15 9.93 -8.43
N TRP A 63 -7.21 8.64 -8.09
CA TRP A 63 -6.28 8.02 -7.15
C TRP A 63 -5.29 7.14 -7.88
N ALA A 64 -4.08 7.04 -7.34
CA ALA A 64 -3.08 6.09 -7.78
C ALA A 64 -2.18 5.70 -6.59
N ALA A 65 -1.66 4.47 -6.62
CA ALA A 65 -0.60 4.01 -5.74
C ALA A 65 0.61 3.61 -6.57
N VAL A 66 1.81 3.97 -6.11
CA VAL A 66 3.06 3.55 -6.75
C VAL A 66 4.08 3.10 -5.70
N PRO A 67 4.91 2.09 -6.00
CA PRO A 67 4.85 1.25 -7.19
C PRO A 67 3.68 0.24 -7.14
N PHE A 68 3.21 -0.20 -8.31
CA PHE A 68 1.97 -0.98 -8.46
C PHE A 68 2.10 -2.43 -7.97
N ASP A 69 3.31 -2.94 -7.82
CA ASP A 69 3.60 -4.25 -7.22
C ASP A 69 3.52 -4.22 -5.69
N ILE A 70 3.53 -3.04 -5.07
CA ILE A 70 3.40 -2.85 -3.62
C ILE A 70 1.95 -2.58 -3.23
N ALA A 71 1.25 -1.69 -3.95
CA ALA A 71 -0.12 -1.31 -3.63
C ALA A 71 -0.89 -0.80 -4.86
N SER A 72 -2.22 -0.84 -4.79
CA SER A 72 -3.16 -0.24 -5.75
C SER A 72 -4.19 0.60 -5.02
N ALA A 73 -4.68 1.67 -5.65
CA ALA A 73 -5.71 2.55 -5.10
C ALA A 73 -6.95 2.56 -6.00
N ASP A 74 -8.13 2.42 -5.41
CA ASP A 74 -9.41 2.54 -6.12
C ASP A 74 -9.88 4.00 -6.26
N SER A 75 -10.98 4.22 -7.00
CA SER A 75 -11.54 5.56 -7.22
C SER A 75 -12.10 6.23 -5.96
N THR A 76 -12.26 5.48 -4.87
CA THR A 76 -12.76 5.97 -3.59
C THR A 76 -11.63 6.29 -2.60
N GLY A 77 -10.38 6.02 -2.96
CA GLY A 77 -9.21 6.13 -2.07
C GLY A 77 -9.04 4.95 -1.11
N ASN A 78 -9.64 3.80 -1.40
CA ASN A 78 -9.26 2.55 -0.75
C ASN A 78 -7.98 2.02 -1.38
N VAL A 79 -7.01 1.62 -0.57
CA VAL A 79 -5.70 1.13 -1.01
C VAL A 79 -5.55 -0.32 -0.58
N GLU A 80 -5.41 -1.21 -1.56
CA GLU A 80 -5.04 -2.61 -1.35
C GLU A 80 -3.51 -2.75 -1.40
N THR A 81 -2.95 -3.59 -0.53
CA THR A 81 -1.50 -3.83 -0.45
C THR A 81 -1.15 -5.26 -0.82
N PHE A 82 -0.01 -5.48 -1.47
CA PHE A 82 0.35 -6.78 -2.06
C PHE A 82 1.69 -7.30 -1.55
N ARG A 83 2.72 -6.45 -1.56
CA ARG A 83 4.10 -6.83 -1.23
C ARG A 83 4.70 -5.83 -0.25
N ALA A 84 5.50 -6.32 0.67
CA ALA A 84 6.24 -5.47 1.60
C ALA A 84 7.16 -4.48 0.87
N GLY A 85 7.28 -3.28 1.43
CA GLY A 85 8.08 -2.19 0.89
C GLY A 85 7.40 -0.83 1.09
N THR A 86 8.00 0.21 0.53
CA THR A 86 7.49 1.59 0.68
C THR A 86 6.91 2.12 -0.63
N GLY A 87 5.79 2.81 -0.55
CA GLY A 87 5.11 3.42 -1.69
C GLY A 87 4.58 4.83 -1.41
N LYS A 88 3.96 5.42 -2.43
CA LYS A 88 3.25 6.69 -2.37
C LYS A 88 1.85 6.55 -2.93
N ILE A 89 0.91 7.19 -2.24
CA ILE A 89 -0.47 7.34 -2.69
C ILE A 89 -0.63 8.76 -3.23
N PHE A 90 -1.23 8.89 -4.41
CA PHE A 90 -1.53 10.16 -5.05
C PHE A 90 -3.04 10.35 -5.16
N ALA A 91 -3.49 11.57 -4.92
CA ALA A 91 -4.83 12.03 -5.26
C ALA A 91 -4.72 13.25 -6.16
N ILE A 92 -5.36 13.24 -7.33
CA ILE A 92 -5.33 14.33 -8.30
C ILE A 92 -6.73 14.93 -8.37
N VAL A 93 -6.84 16.23 -8.09
CA VAL A 93 -8.09 17.00 -8.15
C VAL A 93 -7.91 18.14 -9.14
N ASN A 94 -8.70 18.16 -10.21
CA ASN A 94 -8.59 19.11 -11.33
C ASN A 94 -7.14 19.33 -11.81
N GLY A 95 -6.38 18.24 -11.96
CA GLY A 95 -5.00 18.27 -12.44
C GLY A 95 -3.95 18.64 -11.39
N LYS A 96 -4.35 18.98 -10.15
CA LYS A 96 -3.41 19.25 -9.06
C LYS A 96 -3.21 18.00 -8.19
N PRO A 97 -1.97 17.53 -7.99
CA PRO A 97 -1.70 16.35 -7.16
C PRO A 97 -1.56 16.73 -5.68
N GLY A 98 -1.98 15.82 -4.81
CA GLY A 98 -1.56 15.68 -3.41
C GLY A 98 -1.04 14.26 -3.19
N SER A 99 -0.29 14.03 -2.11
CA SER A 99 0.33 12.73 -1.86
C SER A 99 0.39 12.34 -0.39
N ALA A 100 0.43 11.04 -0.13
CA ALA A 100 0.74 10.43 1.16
C ALA A 100 1.75 9.29 0.99
N GLU A 101 2.42 8.90 2.07
CA GLU A 101 3.34 7.76 2.11
C GLU A 101 2.63 6.52 2.67
N ILE A 102 2.98 5.35 2.14
CA ILE A 102 2.52 4.07 2.68
C ILE A 102 3.73 3.14 2.87
N GLU A 103 3.80 2.52 4.04
CA GLU A 103 4.72 1.44 4.35
C GLU A 103 3.93 0.14 4.42
N VAL A 104 4.29 -0.82 3.57
CA VAL A 104 3.72 -2.16 3.57
C VAL A 104 4.67 -3.08 4.31
N LEU A 105 4.21 -3.62 5.43
CA LEU A 105 4.97 -4.52 6.28
C LEU A 105 4.88 -5.96 5.76
N GLU A 106 5.93 -6.72 6.02
CA GLU A 106 5.91 -8.17 5.80
C GLU A 106 4.86 -8.83 6.70
N ARG A 107 4.34 -9.94 6.21
CA ARG A 107 3.41 -10.75 6.98
C ARG A 107 4.19 -11.68 7.90
N GLU A 108 3.73 -11.80 9.14
CA GLU A 108 4.38 -12.68 10.11
C GLU A 108 4.25 -14.16 9.70
N PRO A 109 5.27 -14.99 10.00
CA PRO A 109 5.19 -16.43 9.77
C PRO A 109 4.17 -17.07 10.71
N ALA A 110 3.20 -17.79 10.16
CA ALA A 110 2.22 -18.56 10.91
C ALA A 110 2.66 -20.01 11.16
N ARG A 111 3.48 -20.58 10.26
CA ARG A 111 4.09 -21.90 10.44
C ARG A 111 5.51 -21.94 9.88
N ILE A 112 6.33 -22.82 10.45
CA ILE A 112 7.65 -23.18 9.94
C ILE A 112 7.64 -24.66 9.57
N GLU A 113 8.05 -24.99 8.35
CA GLU A 113 8.34 -26.36 7.94
C GLU A 113 9.84 -26.58 7.91
N ILE A 114 10.29 -27.70 8.46
CA ILE A 114 11.70 -28.09 8.48
C ILE A 114 11.88 -29.26 7.51
N ALA A 115 12.75 -29.07 6.53
CA ALA A 115 13.19 -30.12 5.63
C ALA A 115 14.63 -30.53 5.97
N ALA A 116 14.94 -31.80 5.73
CA ALA A 116 16.27 -32.37 5.87
C ALA A 116 16.64 -33.05 4.54
N PRO A 117 17.02 -32.28 3.50
CA PRO A 117 17.35 -32.87 2.21
C PRO A 117 18.58 -33.77 2.33
N GLY A 118 18.38 -35.04 2.00
CA GLY A 118 19.37 -36.11 2.16
C GLY A 118 19.07 -36.98 3.37
N SER A 119 19.20 -38.30 3.21
CA SER A 119 19.14 -39.22 4.35
C SER A 119 20.34 -38.95 5.26
N PRO A 120 20.18 -38.85 6.59
CA PRO A 120 21.34 -38.79 7.47
C PRO A 120 22.14 -40.07 7.25
N ALA A 121 23.34 -39.95 6.68
CA ALA A 121 24.35 -40.96 6.91
C ALA A 121 24.70 -40.84 8.39
N THR A 122 23.98 -41.59 9.23
CA THR A 122 24.21 -41.71 10.67
C THR A 122 25.56 -42.40 10.90
N VAL A 123 26.64 -41.68 10.59
CA VAL A 123 28.01 -42.08 10.83
C VAL A 123 28.63 -40.94 11.62
N ILE A 124 29.43 -41.27 12.63
CA ILE A 124 30.23 -40.30 13.37
C ILE A 124 30.98 -39.39 12.37
N GLY A 125 30.85 -38.06 12.52
CA GLY A 125 31.39 -37.07 11.59
C GLY A 125 30.49 -36.71 10.39
N GLY A 126 29.33 -37.37 10.26
CA GLY A 126 28.32 -37.07 9.25
C GLY A 126 27.70 -35.68 9.43
N VAL A 127 27.27 -35.11 8.30
CA VAL A 127 26.62 -33.80 8.25
C VAL A 127 25.23 -33.90 7.63
N LEU A 128 24.29 -33.13 8.17
CA LEU A 128 22.92 -33.01 7.66
C LEU A 128 22.56 -31.53 7.59
N GLN A 129 22.11 -31.07 6.42
CA GLN A 129 21.58 -29.72 6.27
C GLN A 129 20.11 -29.72 6.69
N LEU A 130 19.72 -28.82 7.58
CA LEU A 130 18.32 -28.50 7.86
C LEU A 130 17.96 -27.21 7.14
N ASP A 131 16.87 -27.25 6.38
CA ASP A 131 16.29 -26.07 5.74
C ASP A 131 14.97 -25.74 6.43
N ALA A 132 14.79 -24.49 6.83
CA ALA A 132 13.53 -24.01 7.36
C ALA A 132 12.85 -23.12 6.34
N THR A 133 11.58 -23.40 6.06
CA THR A 133 10.73 -22.56 5.23
C THR A 133 9.59 -22.03 6.08
N GLY A 134 9.42 -20.71 6.10
CA GLY A 134 8.26 -20.09 6.73
C GLY A 134 7.08 -20.01 5.78
N PHE A 135 5.90 -19.96 6.35
CA PHE A 135 4.69 -19.71 5.60
C PHE A 135 3.71 -18.84 6.38
N THR A 136 2.92 -18.07 5.66
CA THR A 136 1.81 -17.27 6.19
C THR A 136 0.60 -18.14 6.53
N GLU A 137 -0.39 -17.54 7.18
CA GLU A 137 -1.68 -18.16 7.51
C GLU A 137 -2.50 -18.57 6.29
N VAL A 138 -2.22 -17.98 5.12
CA VAL A 138 -2.86 -18.36 3.83
C VAL A 138 -1.98 -19.29 2.98
N ASN A 139 -0.90 -19.84 3.55
CA ASN A 139 0.06 -20.75 2.91
C ASN A 139 1.02 -20.13 1.88
N ASP A 140 1.15 -18.81 1.84
CA ASP A 140 2.20 -18.18 1.04
C ASP A 140 3.57 -18.46 1.67
N ARG A 141 4.56 -18.78 0.83
CA ARG A 141 5.93 -19.03 1.27
C ARG A 141 6.60 -17.71 1.68
N LEU A 142 7.31 -17.74 2.80
CA LEU A 142 8.18 -16.65 3.26
C LEU A 142 9.63 -17.07 3.05
N ASP A 143 10.35 -16.31 2.23
CA ASP A 143 11.72 -16.65 1.83
C ASP A 143 12.78 -16.20 2.85
N ASP A 144 12.48 -15.21 3.70
CA ASP A 144 13.43 -14.60 4.65
C ASP A 144 12.99 -14.77 6.12
N VAL A 145 12.63 -15.99 6.53
CA VAL A 145 12.35 -16.25 7.95
C VAL A 145 13.63 -16.35 8.77
N ALA A 146 13.73 -15.52 9.81
CA ALA A 146 14.73 -15.66 10.85
C ALA A 146 14.45 -16.90 11.73
N VAL A 147 15.29 -17.92 11.62
CA VAL A 147 15.24 -19.14 12.45
C VAL A 147 16.45 -19.21 13.37
N THR A 148 16.22 -19.56 14.64
CA THR A 148 17.28 -19.87 15.60
C THR A 148 17.34 -21.37 15.86
N TRP A 149 18.49 -21.97 15.57
CA TRP A 149 18.74 -23.39 15.80
C TRP A 149 19.44 -23.61 17.14
N ARG A 150 19.10 -24.71 17.82
CA ARG A 150 19.79 -25.14 19.04
C ARG A 150 19.73 -26.66 19.18
N SER A 151 20.87 -27.27 19.51
CA SER A 151 20.93 -28.66 19.93
C SER A 151 20.65 -28.79 21.43
N MET A 152 19.81 -29.73 21.80
CA MET A 152 19.58 -30.09 23.20
C MET A 152 20.68 -30.98 23.77
N GLN A 153 21.45 -31.66 22.90
CA GLN A 153 22.58 -32.51 23.28
C GLN A 153 23.81 -32.22 22.39
N PRO A 154 24.49 -31.06 22.59
CA PRO A 154 25.66 -30.67 21.78
C PRO A 154 26.83 -31.66 21.81
N ALA A 155 26.90 -32.50 22.85
CA ALA A 155 27.88 -33.58 22.94
C ALA A 155 27.63 -34.70 21.92
N ILE A 156 26.37 -34.93 21.51
CA ILE A 156 25.98 -35.96 20.54
C ILE A 156 25.94 -35.36 19.13
N ALA A 157 25.32 -34.18 18.98
CA ALA A 157 25.24 -33.47 17.72
C ALA A 157 25.19 -31.97 17.94
N GLU A 158 25.97 -31.21 17.18
CA GLU A 158 25.88 -29.76 17.13
C GLU A 158 25.08 -29.31 15.91
N VAL A 159 24.44 -28.15 16.02
CA VAL A 159 23.77 -27.48 14.90
C VAL A 159 24.29 -26.05 14.83
N SER A 160 24.65 -25.60 13.62
CA SER A 160 25.06 -24.22 13.38
C SER A 160 23.85 -23.29 13.25
N SER A 161 24.08 -21.97 13.24
CA SER A 161 23.04 -20.98 12.93
C SER A 161 22.47 -21.10 11.52
N ALA A 162 23.18 -21.75 10.60
CA ALA A 162 22.72 -22.03 9.24
C ALA A 162 21.99 -23.37 9.11
N GLY A 163 21.69 -24.07 10.21
CA GLY A 163 20.98 -25.36 10.18
C GLY A 163 21.86 -26.57 9.84
N LEU A 164 23.18 -26.40 9.65
CA LEU A 164 24.09 -27.53 9.45
C LEU A 164 24.27 -28.31 10.75
N VAL A 165 23.80 -29.56 10.78
CA VAL A 165 23.95 -30.50 11.90
C VAL A 165 25.18 -31.38 11.67
N ARG A 166 26.00 -31.56 12.71
CA ARG A 166 27.16 -32.47 12.70
C ARG A 166 27.09 -33.44 13.87
N GLY A 167 27.11 -34.74 13.58
CA GLY A 167 27.21 -35.80 14.59
C GLY A 167 28.62 -35.88 15.16
N LYS A 168 28.74 -35.93 16.49
CA LYS A 168 30.00 -36.14 17.20
C LYS A 168 30.16 -37.60 17.61
N ALA A 169 31.42 -38.01 17.80
CA ALA A 169 31.81 -39.32 18.31
C ALA A 169 31.58 -39.40 19.82
#